data_AF-A0A924N620-F1
#
_entry.id   AF-A0A924N620-F1
#
_cell.length_a   1.000
_cell.length_b   1.000
_cell.length_c   1.000
_cell.angle_alpha   90.00
_cell.angle_beta   90.00
_cell.angle_gamma   90.00
#
_symmetry.space_group_name_H-M   'P 1'
#
loop_
_entity.id
_entity.type
_entity.pdbx_description
1 polymer ?
#
loop_
_entity_poly.entity_id
_entity_poly.type
_entity_poly.pdbx_seq_one_letter_code
_entity_poly.pdbx_strand_id
1 'polypeptide(L)'
;MHLRPSALLLALGTLTPVAARAQDGDTVTARQLAPGVEYRQITDRRGPWTMYLVRVDLRQGDVELRAGRAHAQLKGRERTSTIVQRESSTGVQVLAAVNADFFDLKTGENENNQVLAGEWWKGLKVTDSPYDTWDNTHAQFAVGANHRVGMDRYLLDARAWAHGKMTPVITVNSNPSGKPEGTALYTSRYGETTPADSTRPTIEAPLVIAGQRGDTTLYVRRGPLSTMSATRIPTSGAVLSAYGAGLRQSEVKAMADGDTVKLLLATLPHLPGAAAPSLVIGGWPRILRNGIDITADAPSVEGTLSRNAEMRHPRTAVGFSRDSTTLYLFAVDGRSENSGGMTLTELAAMMRTLGAWDALNFDGGGSTTMVIDGAVMNKPSDPTGEREVGNALMVVVKR
;
A
#
# COMPACT_ATOMS: atom_id res chain seq x y z
N MET A 1 -78.19 -39.48 9.92
CA MET A 1 -77.24 -39.81 8.83
C MET A 1 -77.38 -38.71 7.78
N HIS A 2 -76.87 -37.51 8.07
CA HIS A 2 -75.54 -37.00 7.71
C HIS A 2 -75.29 -36.97 6.19
N LEU A 3 -75.39 -35.79 5.57
CA LEU A 3 -74.23 -34.95 5.25
C LEU A 3 -74.70 -33.55 4.80
N ARG A 4 -74.05 -32.53 5.36
CA ARG A 4 -74.21 -31.08 5.14
C ARG A 4 -73.07 -30.59 4.22
N PRO A 5 -73.16 -29.36 3.68
CA PRO A 5 -72.48 -28.94 2.45
C PRO A 5 -71.02 -28.53 2.67
N SER A 6 -70.16 -28.75 1.67
CA SER A 6 -68.80 -28.25 1.63
C SER A 6 -68.75 -26.87 0.96
N ALA A 7 -68.78 -25.81 1.76
CA ALA A 7 -68.39 -24.47 1.33
C ALA A 7 -66.87 -24.34 1.49
N LEU A 8 -66.17 -24.09 0.38
CA LEU A 8 -64.74 -23.83 0.37
C LEU A 8 -64.51 -22.38 0.84
N LEU A 9 -64.10 -22.20 2.10
CA LEU A 9 -63.58 -20.93 2.58
C LEU A 9 -62.17 -20.72 1.99
N LEU A 10 -62.02 -19.71 1.12
CA LEU A 10 -60.72 -19.11 0.87
C LEU A 10 -60.31 -18.34 2.14
N ALA A 11 -59.33 -18.87 2.88
CA ALA A 11 -58.64 -18.13 3.90
C ALA A 11 -57.76 -17.07 3.22
N LEU A 12 -58.20 -15.81 3.23
CA LEU A 12 -57.30 -14.68 3.04
C LEU A 12 -56.35 -14.64 4.25
N GLY A 13 -55.16 -15.22 4.07
CA GLY A 13 -54.06 -15.01 5.01
C GLY A 13 -53.74 -13.53 5.06
N THR A 14 -53.94 -12.93 6.23
CA THR A 14 -53.43 -11.60 6.53
C THR A 14 -51.90 -11.68 6.45
N LEU A 15 -51.32 -11.12 5.39
CA LEU A 15 -49.92 -10.78 5.35
C LEU A 15 -49.69 -9.76 6.47
N THR A 16 -49.25 -10.23 7.63
CA THR A 16 -48.61 -9.37 8.60
C THR A 16 -47.42 -8.73 7.89
N PRO A 17 -47.30 -7.39 7.90
CA PRO A 17 -46.09 -6.79 7.39
C PRO A 17 -44.97 -7.32 8.28
N VAL A 18 -44.09 -8.13 7.69
CA VAL A 18 -42.77 -8.35 8.26
C VAL A 18 -42.20 -6.95 8.39
N ALA A 19 -42.13 -6.44 9.62
CA ALA A 19 -41.40 -5.24 9.90
C ALA A 19 -39.99 -5.51 9.40
N ALA A 20 -39.65 -4.90 8.27
CA ALA A 20 -38.27 -4.80 7.83
C ALA A 20 -37.53 -4.18 9.02
N ARG A 21 -36.77 -5.00 9.74
CA ARG A 21 -35.81 -4.47 10.71
C ARG A 21 -34.89 -3.59 9.88
N ALA A 22 -35.03 -2.27 10.05
CA ALA A 22 -34.10 -1.31 9.50
C ALA A 22 -32.69 -1.82 9.82
N GLN A 23 -31.82 -1.90 8.82
CA GLN A 23 -30.42 -2.15 9.10
C GLN A 23 -29.91 -0.96 9.90
N ASP A 24 -29.47 -1.18 11.13
CA ASP A 24 -28.93 -0.13 11.99
C ASP A 24 -27.65 0.43 11.35
N GLY A 25 -27.76 1.63 10.76
CA GLY A 25 -26.73 2.34 10.02
C GLY A 25 -27.36 3.21 8.93
N ASP A 26 -27.39 4.53 9.12
CA ASP A 26 -28.04 5.45 8.18
C ASP A 26 -27.00 5.99 7.18
N THR A 27 -27.24 5.79 5.88
CA THR A 27 -26.50 6.49 4.83
C THR A 27 -26.93 7.95 4.85
N VAL A 28 -26.00 8.83 5.18
CA VAL A 28 -26.24 10.28 5.29
C VAL A 28 -26.07 10.96 3.93
N THR A 29 -25.09 10.51 3.17
CA THR A 29 -24.76 11.06 1.84
C THR A 29 -24.37 9.93 0.90
N ALA A 30 -24.80 9.99 -0.35
CA ALA A 30 -24.33 9.13 -1.44
C ALA A 30 -24.07 9.97 -2.70
N ARG A 31 -22.94 9.76 -3.36
CA ARG A 31 -22.55 10.47 -4.59
C ARG A 31 -21.93 9.49 -5.59
N GLN A 32 -22.40 9.51 -6.83
CA GLN A 32 -21.69 8.88 -7.94
C GLN A 32 -20.58 9.83 -8.40
N LEU A 33 -19.32 9.42 -8.31
CA LEU A 33 -18.18 10.25 -8.70
C LEU A 33 -17.83 10.09 -10.19
N ALA A 34 -17.98 8.87 -10.68
CA ALA A 34 -17.82 8.46 -12.08
C ALA A 34 -18.54 7.12 -12.30
N PRO A 35 -18.77 6.64 -13.53
CA PRO A 35 -19.29 5.29 -13.75
C PRO A 35 -18.51 4.23 -12.95
N GLY A 36 -19.22 3.48 -12.10
CA GLY A 36 -18.64 2.46 -11.21
C GLY A 36 -17.83 2.96 -10.01
N VAL A 37 -17.75 4.28 -9.78
CA VAL A 37 -17.15 4.88 -8.58
C VAL A 37 -18.21 5.57 -7.75
N GLU A 38 -18.48 5.05 -6.56
CA GLU A 38 -19.50 5.55 -5.64
C GLU A 38 -18.88 5.93 -4.30
N TYR A 39 -19.24 7.11 -3.79
CA TYR A 39 -18.92 7.56 -2.45
C TYR A 39 -20.16 7.52 -1.54
N ARG A 40 -19.97 7.10 -0.30
CA ARG A 40 -20.99 7.16 0.76
C ARG A 40 -20.41 7.68 2.08
N GLN A 41 -21.21 8.46 2.78
CA GLN A 41 -21.04 8.75 4.20
C GLN A 41 -22.11 8.00 4.99
N ILE A 42 -21.70 7.25 6.01
CA ILE A 42 -22.57 6.35 6.77
C ILE A 42 -22.37 6.66 8.25
N THR A 43 -23.46 6.69 9.03
CA THR A 43 -23.38 6.79 10.49
C THR A 43 -24.01 5.57 11.15
N ASP A 44 -23.38 5.05 12.20
CA ASP A 44 -23.92 3.94 13.00
C ASP A 44 -23.79 4.26 14.47
N ARG A 45 -24.92 4.40 15.16
CA ARG A 45 -24.96 4.84 16.57
C ARG A 45 -24.56 3.75 17.57
N ARG A 46 -24.49 2.48 17.17
CA ARG A 46 -23.99 1.39 18.03
C ARG A 46 -22.49 1.58 18.32
N GLY A 47 -21.78 2.18 17.37
CA GLY A 47 -20.34 2.43 17.38
C GLY A 47 -19.88 3.56 18.30
N PRO A 48 -20.63 4.66 18.49
CA PRO A 48 -20.95 5.60 17.42
C PRO A 48 -19.82 5.74 16.37
N TRP A 49 -20.16 5.57 15.10
CA TRP A 49 -19.23 5.68 13.98
C TRP A 49 -19.73 6.69 12.95
N THR A 50 -18.83 7.52 12.45
CA THR A 50 -18.98 8.25 11.19
C THR A 50 -17.97 7.70 10.19
N MET A 51 -18.49 7.09 9.13
CA MET A 51 -17.73 6.30 8.16
C MET A 51 -17.85 6.89 6.77
N TYR A 52 -16.79 6.71 5.99
CA TYR A 52 -16.66 7.21 4.64
C TYR A 52 -16.18 6.07 3.77
N LEU A 53 -16.90 5.79 2.69
CA LEU A 53 -16.66 4.66 1.82
C LEU A 53 -16.57 5.15 0.38
N VAL A 54 -15.54 4.70 -0.32
CA VAL A 54 -15.49 4.73 -1.79
C VAL A 54 -15.49 3.30 -2.29
N ARG A 55 -16.51 2.95 -3.06
CA ARG A 55 -16.61 1.67 -3.77
C ARG A 55 -16.25 1.88 -5.24
N VAL A 56 -15.33 1.08 -5.75
CA VAL A 56 -14.85 1.15 -7.14
C VAL A 56 -15.09 -0.18 -7.82
N ASP A 57 -15.79 -0.19 -8.95
CA ASP A 57 -15.84 -1.34 -9.87
C ASP A 57 -14.61 -1.31 -10.78
N LEU A 58 -13.64 -2.17 -10.48
CA LEU A 58 -12.36 -2.27 -11.19
C LEU A 58 -12.50 -2.87 -12.60
N ARG A 59 -13.69 -3.33 -12.98
CA ARG A 59 -13.97 -3.74 -14.37
C ARG A 59 -14.21 -2.53 -15.29
N GLN A 60 -14.46 -1.35 -14.71
CA GLN A 60 -14.58 -0.12 -15.48
C GLN A 60 -13.21 0.26 -16.05
N GLY A 61 -13.16 0.40 -17.38
CA GLY A 61 -11.93 0.70 -18.10
C GLY A 61 -11.35 2.08 -17.78
N ASP A 62 -12.19 3.02 -17.35
CA ASP A 62 -11.86 4.45 -17.29
C ASP A 62 -11.23 4.89 -15.96
N VAL A 63 -11.00 3.97 -15.02
CA VAL A 63 -10.38 4.28 -13.72
C VAL A 63 -9.13 3.46 -13.47
N GLU A 64 -8.17 4.07 -12.80
CA GLU A 64 -6.95 3.40 -12.30
C GLU A 64 -6.66 3.76 -10.85
N LEU A 65 -5.93 2.87 -10.19
CA LEU A 65 -5.38 3.12 -8.86
C LEU A 65 -3.97 3.66 -8.99
N ARG A 66 -3.70 4.76 -8.29
CA ARG A 66 -2.38 5.41 -8.26
C ARG A 66 -2.00 5.70 -6.82
N ALA A 67 -0.76 5.41 -6.44
CA ALA A 67 -0.21 5.94 -5.20
C ALA A 67 0.62 7.18 -5.47
N GLY A 68 0.62 8.11 -4.52
CA GLY A 68 1.44 9.31 -4.56
C GLY A 68 2.21 9.45 -3.25
N ARG A 69 3.51 9.69 -3.32
CA ARG A 69 4.34 9.98 -2.14
C ARG A 69 4.31 11.47 -1.80
N ALA A 70 4.54 11.78 -0.54
CA ALA A 70 4.79 13.13 -0.09
C ALA A 70 5.88 13.81 -0.92
N HIS A 71 5.56 14.96 -1.50
CA HIS A 71 6.44 15.76 -2.36
C HIS A 71 7.04 15.01 -3.56
N ALA A 72 6.48 13.85 -3.94
CA ALA A 72 7.08 12.92 -4.90
C ALA A 72 8.53 12.53 -4.55
N GLN A 73 8.83 12.37 -3.25
CA GLN A 73 10.14 12.01 -2.72
C GLN A 73 10.08 10.73 -1.89
N LEU A 74 11.24 10.07 -1.71
CA LEU A 74 11.34 8.92 -0.82
C LEU A 74 11.15 9.30 0.66
N LYS A 75 11.49 10.54 1.02
CA LYS A 75 11.38 11.08 2.38
C LYS A 75 10.62 12.40 2.34
N GLY A 76 9.70 12.59 3.27
CA GLY A 76 8.87 13.77 3.34
C GLY A 76 7.50 13.45 3.93
N ARG A 77 6.80 14.47 4.40
CA ARG A 77 5.42 14.34 4.85
C ARG A 77 4.60 15.44 4.19
N GLU A 78 3.46 15.07 3.65
CA GLU A 78 2.56 15.98 2.94
C GLU A 78 1.13 15.57 3.30
N ARG A 79 0.23 16.54 3.45
CA ARG A 79 -1.20 16.24 3.67
C ARG A 79 -1.75 15.41 2.50
N THR A 80 -2.68 14.51 2.77
CA THR A 80 -3.34 13.70 1.73
C THR A 80 -4.00 14.62 0.70
N SER A 81 -4.70 15.66 1.15
CA SER A 81 -5.30 16.68 0.29
C SER A 81 -4.28 17.41 -0.58
N THR A 82 -3.09 17.71 -0.05
CA THR A 82 -2.01 18.36 -0.79
C THR A 82 -1.34 17.41 -1.81
N ILE A 83 -1.17 16.11 -1.47
CA ILE A 83 -0.74 15.08 -2.44
C ILE A 83 -1.74 15.04 -3.61
N VAL A 84 -3.05 15.01 -3.32
CA VAL A 84 -4.12 15.02 -4.33
C VAL A 84 -4.06 16.28 -5.18
N GLN A 85 -3.88 17.46 -4.58
CA GLN A 85 -3.77 18.73 -5.31
C GLN A 85 -2.55 18.73 -6.23
N ARG A 86 -1.40 18.24 -5.76
CA ARG A 86 -0.16 18.15 -6.54
C ARG A 86 -0.35 17.24 -7.75
N GLU A 87 -0.92 16.04 -7.57
CA GLU A 87 -1.24 15.14 -8.68
C GLU A 87 -2.23 15.78 -9.66
N SER A 88 -3.28 16.44 -9.13
CA SER A 88 -4.28 17.12 -9.96
C SER A 88 -3.68 18.26 -10.79
N SER A 89 -2.64 18.93 -10.30
CA SER A 89 -1.96 19.99 -11.06
C SER A 89 -1.19 19.49 -12.29
N THR A 90 -0.93 18.18 -12.39
CA THR A 90 -0.43 17.52 -13.61
C THR A 90 -1.55 17.20 -14.62
N GLY A 91 -2.77 17.62 -14.31
CA GLY A 91 -4.01 17.42 -15.06
C GLY A 91 -4.64 16.04 -14.86
N VAL A 92 -4.20 15.27 -13.87
CA VAL A 92 -4.81 13.98 -13.51
C VAL A 92 -6.12 14.28 -12.76
N GLN A 93 -7.23 13.70 -13.19
CA GLN A 93 -8.48 13.86 -12.44
C GLN A 93 -8.52 12.83 -11.30
N VAL A 94 -8.32 13.30 -10.07
CA VAL A 94 -8.44 12.48 -8.86
C VAL A 94 -9.87 12.52 -8.35
N LEU A 95 -10.56 11.39 -8.38
CA LEU A 95 -11.95 11.26 -7.92
C LEU A 95 -12.01 11.10 -6.39
N ALA A 96 -11.13 10.25 -5.86
CA ALA A 96 -11.07 9.92 -4.45
C ALA A 96 -9.64 9.59 -4.02
N ALA A 97 -9.33 9.81 -2.74
CA ALA A 97 -8.07 9.38 -2.16
C ALA A 97 -8.19 9.09 -0.66
N VAL A 98 -7.30 8.23 -0.16
CA VAL A 98 -7.06 8.03 1.26
C VAL A 98 -5.56 8.04 1.57
N ASN A 99 -5.18 8.37 2.81
CA ASN A 99 -3.81 8.12 3.27
C ASN A 99 -3.51 6.60 3.23
N ALA A 100 -2.24 6.21 3.13
CA ALA A 100 -1.87 4.80 3.01
C ALA A 100 -0.90 4.30 4.09
N ASP A 101 0.38 4.15 3.77
CA ASP A 101 1.36 3.45 4.58
C ASP A 101 1.61 4.08 5.95
N PHE A 102 2.08 3.25 6.89
CA PHE A 102 2.84 3.71 8.05
C PHE A 102 4.17 4.34 7.59
N PHE A 103 4.70 5.24 8.40
CA PHE A 103 5.89 6.00 8.05
C PHE A 103 6.67 6.45 9.29
N ASP A 104 7.98 6.65 9.11
CA ASP A 104 8.82 7.22 10.16
C ASP A 104 8.44 8.69 10.39
N LEU A 105 8.02 9.03 11.62
CA LEU A 105 7.53 10.37 11.95
C LEU A 105 8.60 11.48 11.84
N LYS A 106 9.90 11.14 11.80
CA LYS A 106 10.99 12.13 11.71
C LYS A 106 11.33 12.45 10.26
N THR A 107 11.39 11.43 9.42
CA THR A 107 11.87 11.50 8.03
C THR A 107 10.73 11.49 7.02
N GLY A 108 9.57 10.95 7.37
CA GLY A 108 8.45 10.72 6.47
C GLY A 108 8.64 9.52 5.54
N GLU A 109 9.69 8.72 5.72
CA GLU A 109 9.90 7.53 4.90
C GLU A 109 8.82 6.49 5.20
N ASN A 110 8.05 6.09 4.17
CA ASN A 110 7.08 5.01 4.29
C ASN A 110 7.77 3.69 4.62
N GLU A 111 7.17 2.90 5.50
CA GLU A 111 7.59 1.54 5.84
C GLU A 111 7.32 0.57 4.68
N ASN A 112 8.04 -0.56 4.62
CA ASN A 112 7.87 -1.65 3.65
C ASN A 112 8.14 -1.27 2.18
N ASN A 113 7.77 -2.17 1.26
CA ASN A 113 8.05 -2.04 -0.17
C ASN A 113 7.13 -1.04 -0.86
N GLN A 114 7.69 -0.30 -1.81
CA GLN A 114 7.00 0.74 -2.55
C GLN A 114 7.31 0.60 -4.03
N VAL A 115 6.30 0.19 -4.80
CA VAL A 115 6.33 0.16 -6.25
C VAL A 115 5.22 1.06 -6.76
N LEU A 116 5.55 2.05 -7.59
CA LEU A 116 4.60 3.04 -8.08
C LEU A 116 4.74 3.13 -9.59
N ALA A 117 3.64 2.88 -10.31
CA ALA A 117 3.63 2.83 -11.78
C ALA A 117 4.70 1.89 -12.36
N GLY A 118 4.91 0.73 -11.73
CA GLY A 118 5.92 -0.25 -12.15
C GLY A 118 7.36 0.04 -11.70
N GLU A 119 7.63 1.22 -11.15
CA GLU A 119 8.96 1.62 -10.68
C GLU A 119 9.16 1.25 -9.21
N TRP A 120 10.28 0.60 -8.90
CA TRP A 120 10.69 0.34 -7.51
C TRP A 120 11.24 1.60 -6.85
N TRP A 121 10.44 2.22 -5.99
CA TRP A 121 10.85 3.35 -5.16
C TRP A 121 11.59 2.89 -3.90
N LYS A 122 11.17 1.76 -3.33
CA LYS A 122 11.79 1.17 -2.13
C LYS A 122 11.59 -0.34 -2.15
N GLY A 123 12.67 -1.08 -1.86
CA GLY A 123 12.70 -2.54 -1.88
C GLY A 123 13.43 -3.12 -0.67
N LEU A 124 12.83 -4.11 -0.05
CA LEU A 124 13.18 -4.71 1.24
C LEU A 124 12.76 -6.18 1.25
N LYS A 125 13.54 -6.99 1.98
CA LYS A 125 13.18 -8.38 2.33
C LYS A 125 12.63 -8.51 3.75
N VAL A 126 12.88 -7.52 4.59
CA VAL A 126 12.46 -7.46 5.99
C VAL A 126 11.95 -6.05 6.23
N THR A 127 10.86 -5.93 6.99
CA THR A 127 10.26 -4.65 7.35
C THR A 127 11.29 -3.75 8.04
N ASP A 128 11.20 -2.45 7.76
CA ASP A 128 11.96 -1.40 8.45
C ASP A 128 11.15 -0.74 9.58
N SER A 129 9.99 -1.30 9.91
CA SER A 129 9.19 -0.91 11.06
C SER A 129 9.97 -1.12 12.36
N PRO A 130 10.05 -0.12 13.27
CA PRO A 130 10.65 -0.30 14.59
C PRO A 130 9.75 -1.09 15.56
N TYR A 131 8.54 -1.43 15.14
CA TYR A 131 7.53 -2.11 15.97
C TYR A 131 7.36 -3.59 15.62
N ASP A 132 8.08 -4.08 14.61
CA ASP A 132 8.07 -5.47 14.18
C ASP A 132 9.48 -6.06 14.33
N THR A 133 9.57 -7.19 15.03
CA THR A 133 10.80 -7.96 15.25
C THR A 133 10.91 -9.22 14.39
N TRP A 134 9.94 -9.47 13.49
CA TRP A 134 9.89 -10.65 12.63
C TRP A 134 10.74 -10.44 11.38
N ASP A 135 11.30 -11.54 10.86
CA ASP A 135 12.19 -11.56 9.69
C ASP A 135 11.39 -11.58 8.37
N ASN A 136 10.47 -10.63 8.19
CA ASN A 136 9.63 -10.51 6.99
C ASN A 136 9.12 -9.08 6.80
N THR A 137 8.49 -8.78 5.66
CA THR A 137 7.70 -7.54 5.48
C THR A 137 6.33 -7.68 6.13
N HIS A 138 5.67 -6.54 6.41
CA HIS A 138 4.24 -6.53 6.71
C HIS A 138 3.42 -6.95 5.49
N ALA A 139 2.13 -7.20 5.68
CA ALA A 139 1.20 -7.34 4.57
C ALA A 139 1.08 -6.04 3.78
N GLN A 140 0.97 -6.16 2.46
CA GLN A 140 0.98 -5.06 1.52
C GLN A 140 -0.18 -5.20 0.53
N PHE A 141 -0.69 -4.07 0.06
CA PHE A 141 -1.65 -4.01 -1.03
C PHE A 141 -0.89 -3.84 -2.35
N ALA A 142 -1.30 -4.58 -3.37
CA ALA A 142 -0.66 -4.52 -4.68
C ALA A 142 -1.66 -4.51 -5.83
N VAL A 143 -1.21 -3.97 -6.95
CA VAL A 143 -1.86 -4.10 -8.26
C VAL A 143 -0.84 -4.75 -9.20
N GLY A 144 -1.16 -5.94 -9.69
CA GLY A 144 -0.33 -6.63 -10.67
C GLY A 144 -0.30 -5.91 -12.02
N ALA A 145 0.62 -6.30 -12.90
CA ALA A 145 0.71 -5.76 -14.26
C ALA A 145 -0.56 -6.03 -15.10
N ASN A 146 -1.35 -7.04 -14.72
CA ASN A 146 -2.65 -7.34 -15.31
C ASN A 146 -3.82 -6.52 -14.70
N HIS A 147 -3.52 -5.47 -13.92
CA HIS A 147 -4.47 -4.62 -13.20
C HIS A 147 -5.33 -5.32 -12.14
N ARG A 148 -5.02 -6.58 -11.77
CA ARG A 148 -5.70 -7.24 -10.65
C ARG A 148 -5.07 -6.82 -9.33
N VAL A 149 -5.94 -6.54 -8.36
CA VAL A 149 -5.54 -6.27 -6.98
C VAL A 149 -5.14 -7.56 -6.26
N GLY A 150 -4.22 -7.42 -5.31
CA GLY A 150 -3.71 -8.51 -4.49
C GLY A 150 -3.27 -8.00 -3.12
N MET A 151 -3.15 -8.93 -2.18
CA MET A 151 -2.71 -8.63 -0.82
C MET A 151 -1.92 -9.79 -0.23
N ASP A 152 -0.64 -9.54 0.00
CA ASP A 152 0.29 -10.51 0.57
C ASP A 152 1.51 -9.80 1.16
N ARG A 153 2.46 -10.57 1.71
CA ARG A 153 3.78 -10.09 2.08
C ARG A 153 4.69 -10.18 0.87
N TYR A 154 4.80 -9.08 0.13
CA TYR A 154 5.60 -9.02 -1.08
C TYR A 154 7.04 -8.65 -0.75
N LEU A 155 7.94 -9.61 -0.69
CA LEU A 155 9.37 -9.40 -0.53
C LEU A 155 10.01 -8.90 -1.82
N LEU A 156 11.09 -8.14 -1.73
CA LEU A 156 11.96 -7.90 -2.88
C LEU A 156 12.68 -9.19 -3.31
N ASP A 157 12.41 -9.67 -4.52
CA ASP A 157 13.23 -10.66 -5.23
C ASP A 157 13.98 -9.97 -6.37
N ALA A 158 15.17 -9.46 -6.05
CA ALA A 158 15.97 -8.69 -6.98
C ALA A 158 17.35 -9.35 -7.19
N ARG A 159 17.81 -9.31 -8.45
CA ARG A 159 19.02 -10.02 -8.89
C ARG A 159 19.71 -9.24 -10.00
N ALA A 160 21.03 -9.19 -9.93
CA ALA A 160 21.91 -8.64 -10.96
C ALA A 160 22.75 -9.77 -11.57
N TRP A 161 23.02 -9.71 -12.88
CA TRP A 161 23.92 -10.64 -13.56
C TRP A 161 24.96 -9.91 -14.40
N ALA A 162 26.22 -10.31 -14.25
CA ALA A 162 27.34 -9.94 -15.11
C ALA A 162 28.21 -11.17 -15.35
N HIS A 163 28.69 -11.39 -16.58
CA HIS A 163 29.53 -12.55 -16.94
C HIS A 163 28.96 -13.92 -16.51
N GLY A 164 27.64 -14.08 -16.53
CA GLY A 164 26.97 -15.31 -16.09
C GLY A 164 26.92 -15.52 -14.56
N LYS A 165 27.55 -14.63 -13.77
CA LYS A 165 27.47 -14.66 -12.31
C LYS A 165 26.27 -13.87 -11.82
N MET A 166 25.50 -14.46 -10.90
CA MET A 166 24.35 -13.81 -10.26
C MET A 166 24.75 -13.21 -8.92
N THR A 167 24.36 -11.97 -8.69
CA THR A 167 24.46 -11.25 -7.42
C THR A 167 23.05 -10.90 -6.95
N PRO A 168 22.60 -11.34 -5.76
CA PRO A 168 21.33 -10.91 -5.21
C PRO A 168 21.40 -9.42 -4.93
N VAL A 169 20.26 -8.72 -5.04
CA VAL A 169 20.07 -7.34 -4.60
C VAL A 169 19.16 -7.40 -3.39
N ILE A 170 19.68 -6.99 -2.22
CA ILE A 170 18.97 -7.16 -0.94
C ILE A 170 18.00 -6.02 -0.67
N THR A 171 18.36 -4.80 -1.06
CA THR A 171 17.50 -3.62 -0.95
C THR A 171 17.50 -2.78 -2.22
N VAL A 172 16.43 -2.00 -2.41
CA VAL A 172 16.37 -0.89 -3.36
C VAL A 172 16.11 0.38 -2.55
N ASN A 173 16.96 1.40 -2.73
CA ASN A 173 16.88 2.70 -2.07
C ASN A 173 16.74 2.62 -0.53
N SER A 174 17.31 1.61 0.09
CA SER A 174 17.36 1.48 1.55
C SER A 174 18.75 1.07 2.01
N ASN A 175 19.18 1.64 3.12
CA ASN A 175 20.46 1.34 3.75
C ASN A 175 20.22 0.68 5.11
N PRO A 176 20.32 -0.65 5.22
CA PRO A 176 20.09 -1.35 6.47
C PRO A 176 21.01 -0.85 7.58
N SER A 177 20.46 -0.63 8.78
CA SER A 177 21.21 -0.26 9.97
C SER A 177 22.04 -1.44 10.50
N GLY A 178 22.94 -1.15 11.44
CA GLY A 178 23.85 -2.15 12.00
C GLY A 178 25.01 -2.51 11.06
N LYS A 179 25.50 -3.75 11.14
CA LYS A 179 26.62 -4.24 10.32
C LYS A 179 26.28 -5.48 9.47
N PRO A 180 25.10 -5.57 8.80
CA PRO A 180 24.84 -6.67 7.89
C PRO A 180 25.77 -6.59 6.68
N GLU A 181 25.95 -7.72 6.01
CA GLU A 181 26.59 -7.81 4.69
C GLU A 181 25.50 -7.99 3.62
N GLY A 182 25.66 -7.34 2.47
CA GLY A 182 24.70 -7.47 1.39
C GLY A 182 24.97 -6.52 0.23
N THR A 183 23.90 -6.24 -0.50
CA THR A 183 23.90 -5.35 -1.66
C THR A 183 22.67 -4.47 -1.65
N ALA A 184 22.83 -3.22 -2.09
CA ALA A 184 21.76 -2.26 -2.27
C ALA A 184 21.84 -1.69 -3.68
N LEU A 185 20.68 -1.52 -4.32
CA LEU A 185 20.55 -0.73 -5.53
C LEU A 185 20.05 0.67 -5.16
N TYR A 186 20.85 1.69 -5.43
CA TYR A 186 20.46 3.08 -5.26
C TYR A 186 20.15 3.72 -6.61
N THR A 187 18.93 4.24 -6.75
CA THR A 187 18.44 4.95 -7.94
C THR A 187 18.30 6.43 -7.61
N SER A 188 17.98 7.26 -8.60
CA SER A 188 17.72 8.69 -8.39
C SER A 188 16.60 8.98 -7.39
N ARG A 189 15.72 8.01 -7.10
CA ARG A 189 14.69 8.13 -6.05
C ARG A 189 15.28 8.22 -4.63
N TYR A 190 16.49 7.71 -4.41
CA TYR A 190 17.17 7.84 -3.11
C TYR A 190 17.70 9.26 -2.87
N GLY A 191 18.22 9.90 -3.92
CA GLY A 191 18.87 11.21 -3.87
C GLY A 191 19.95 11.35 -4.94
N GLU A 192 20.81 12.36 -4.82
CA GLU A 192 21.91 12.59 -5.77
C GLU A 192 23.09 11.62 -5.59
N THR A 193 23.27 11.08 -4.39
CA THR A 193 24.35 10.15 -4.05
C THR A 193 23.80 8.95 -3.29
N THR A 194 24.56 7.86 -3.27
CA THR A 194 24.36 6.79 -2.28
C THR A 194 24.56 7.35 -0.86
N PRO A 195 24.09 6.67 0.19
CA PRO A 195 24.27 7.15 1.55
C PRO A 195 25.75 7.17 1.93
N ALA A 196 26.16 8.20 2.66
CA ALA A 196 27.45 8.18 3.34
C ALA A 196 27.39 7.18 4.50
N ASP A 197 28.24 6.17 4.44
CA ASP A 197 28.41 5.14 5.45
C ASP A 197 29.89 4.79 5.61
N SER A 198 30.45 5.15 6.77
CA SER A 198 31.82 4.84 7.17
C SER A 198 31.90 3.65 8.14
N THR A 199 30.76 3.06 8.50
CA THR A 199 30.68 1.99 9.50
C THR A 199 30.97 0.60 8.92
N ARG A 200 30.92 0.49 7.59
CA ARG A 200 31.15 -0.74 6.83
C ARG A 200 32.06 -0.48 5.63
N PRO A 201 32.89 -1.45 5.23
CA PRO A 201 33.56 -1.39 3.95
C PRO A 201 32.53 -1.56 2.82
N THR A 202 32.73 -0.83 1.72
CA THR A 202 31.79 -0.76 0.61
C THR A 202 32.51 -0.78 -0.74
N ILE A 203 31.88 -1.41 -1.73
CA ILE A 203 32.23 -1.28 -3.15
C ILE A 203 30.99 -0.80 -3.91
N GLU A 204 31.11 0.30 -4.63
CA GLU A 204 30.02 0.90 -5.40
C GLU A 204 30.33 0.92 -6.90
N ALA A 205 29.40 0.38 -7.68
CA ALA A 205 29.46 0.31 -9.14
C ALA A 205 28.38 1.22 -9.75
N PRO A 206 28.76 2.34 -10.40
CA PRO A 206 27.82 3.15 -11.17
C PRO A 206 27.35 2.41 -12.43
N LEU A 207 26.04 2.43 -12.63
CA LEU A 207 25.33 1.77 -13.71
C LEU A 207 24.51 2.79 -14.48
N VAL A 208 24.58 2.78 -15.82
CA VAL A 208 23.77 3.64 -16.70
C VAL A 208 22.80 2.77 -17.50
N ILE A 209 21.53 3.16 -17.58
CA ILE A 209 20.51 2.40 -18.32
C ILE A 209 20.91 2.31 -19.80
N ALA A 210 20.87 1.09 -20.33
CA ALA A 210 21.21 0.75 -21.71
C ALA A 210 20.01 0.25 -22.51
N GLY A 211 18.96 -0.22 -21.83
CA GLY A 211 17.74 -0.69 -22.45
C GLY A 211 16.95 -1.62 -21.54
N GLN A 212 15.93 -2.26 -22.12
CA GLN A 212 15.04 -3.19 -21.43
C GLN A 212 14.87 -4.44 -22.32
N ARG A 213 14.85 -5.63 -21.71
CA ARG A 213 14.52 -6.89 -22.38
C ARG A 213 13.51 -7.68 -21.53
N GLY A 214 12.24 -7.65 -21.93
CA GLY A 214 11.15 -8.15 -21.08
C GLY A 214 11.17 -7.42 -19.74
N ASP A 215 11.17 -8.16 -18.64
CA ASP A 215 11.23 -7.58 -17.28
C ASP A 215 12.65 -7.26 -16.79
N THR A 216 13.67 -7.52 -17.62
CA THR A 216 15.07 -7.27 -17.25
C THR A 216 15.55 -5.93 -17.78
N THR A 217 15.95 -5.03 -16.88
CA THR A 217 16.65 -3.79 -17.24
C THR A 217 18.11 -4.10 -17.54
N LEU A 218 18.62 -3.57 -18.64
CA LEU A 218 20.01 -3.67 -19.03
C LEU A 218 20.71 -2.37 -18.63
N TYR A 219 21.81 -2.51 -17.91
CA TYR A 219 22.71 -1.42 -17.58
C TYR A 219 24.07 -1.65 -18.23
N VAL A 220 24.82 -0.57 -18.45
CA VAL A 220 26.27 -0.64 -18.65
C VAL A 220 26.97 -0.07 -17.43
N ARG A 221 27.95 -0.79 -16.88
CA ARG A 221 28.84 -0.29 -15.82
C ARG A 221 29.73 0.83 -16.39
N ARG A 222 29.77 1.99 -15.74
CA ARG A 222 30.50 3.17 -16.24
C ARG A 222 31.32 3.84 -15.13
N GLY A 223 32.55 4.20 -15.47
CA GLY A 223 33.44 4.93 -14.59
C GLY A 223 34.11 4.03 -13.54
N PRO A 224 34.99 4.58 -12.68
CA PRO A 224 35.71 3.81 -11.69
C PRO A 224 34.75 3.24 -10.64
N LEU A 225 35.09 2.06 -10.11
CA LEU A 225 34.48 1.58 -8.87
C LEU A 225 34.92 2.48 -7.72
N SER A 226 34.01 2.75 -6.79
CA SER A 226 34.35 3.42 -5.53
C SER A 226 34.53 2.39 -4.43
N THR A 227 35.60 2.52 -3.64
CA THR A 227 35.78 1.79 -2.37
C THR A 227 35.26 2.57 -1.17
N MET A 228 34.61 3.71 -1.43
CA MET A 228 33.93 4.55 -0.46
C MET A 228 32.45 4.61 -0.80
N SER A 229 31.63 4.91 0.19
CA SER A 229 30.22 5.25 0.02
C SER A 229 30.06 6.70 -0.48
N ALA A 230 28.81 7.16 -0.65
CA ALA A 230 28.46 8.48 -1.21
C ALA A 230 28.83 8.69 -2.68
N THR A 231 28.83 7.61 -3.49
CA THR A 231 28.97 7.73 -4.95
C THR A 231 27.79 8.48 -5.55
N ARG A 232 28.06 9.40 -6.49
CA ARG A 232 27.01 10.08 -7.27
C ARG A 232 26.21 9.06 -8.07
N ILE A 233 24.89 9.12 -7.93
CA ILE A 233 23.96 8.28 -8.68
C ILE A 233 23.78 8.89 -10.08
N PRO A 234 24.02 8.14 -11.17
CA PRO A 234 23.80 8.66 -12.52
C PRO A 234 22.32 9.04 -12.74
N THR A 235 22.06 10.17 -13.42
CA THR A 235 20.70 10.72 -13.63
C THR A 235 19.74 9.73 -14.29
N SER A 236 20.23 8.91 -15.22
CA SER A 236 19.48 7.84 -15.89
C SER A 236 20.12 6.49 -15.60
N GLY A 237 20.28 6.19 -14.31
CA GLY A 237 21.02 5.02 -13.87
C GLY A 237 20.81 4.69 -12.40
N ALA A 238 21.76 3.93 -11.88
CA ALA A 238 21.76 3.46 -10.51
C ALA A 238 23.20 3.28 -10.03
N VAL A 239 23.37 3.01 -8.75
CA VAL A 239 24.59 2.47 -8.17
C VAL A 239 24.26 1.13 -7.53
N LEU A 240 24.94 0.07 -7.95
CA LEU A 240 24.93 -1.20 -7.23
C LEU A 240 26.03 -1.15 -6.18
N SER A 241 25.63 -1.10 -4.92
CA SER A 241 26.50 -1.03 -3.75
C SER A 241 26.58 -2.41 -3.10
N ALA A 242 27.78 -2.90 -2.81
CA ALA A 242 28.02 -4.03 -1.91
C ALA A 242 28.62 -3.51 -0.61
N TYR A 243 27.97 -3.80 0.52
CA TYR A 243 28.37 -3.35 1.85
C TYR A 243 28.68 -4.53 2.76
N GLY A 244 29.57 -4.34 3.73
CA GLY A 244 30.08 -5.40 4.59
C GLY A 244 31.24 -6.16 3.94
N ALA A 245 31.99 -6.93 4.73
CA ALA A 245 33.33 -7.42 4.36
C ALA A 245 33.37 -8.79 3.65
N GLY A 246 32.26 -9.29 3.12
CA GLY A 246 32.24 -10.62 2.51
C GLY A 246 32.06 -10.64 1.01
N LEU A 247 31.45 -11.72 0.53
CA LEU A 247 31.61 -12.17 -0.85
C LEU A 247 31.00 -11.21 -1.86
N ARG A 248 29.99 -10.42 -1.47
CA ARG A 248 29.30 -9.48 -2.37
C ARG A 248 30.23 -8.40 -2.93
N GLN A 249 31.24 -7.98 -2.16
CA GLN A 249 32.24 -7.03 -2.67
C GLN A 249 33.00 -7.60 -3.88
N SER A 250 33.39 -8.87 -3.83
CA SER A 250 34.10 -9.52 -4.94
C SER A 250 33.25 -9.64 -6.19
N GLU A 251 31.93 -9.80 -6.05
CA GLU A 251 31.00 -9.89 -7.18
C GLU A 251 30.82 -8.54 -7.87
N VAL A 252 30.59 -7.48 -7.10
CA VAL A 252 30.47 -6.12 -7.65
C VAL A 252 31.81 -5.65 -8.22
N LYS A 253 32.94 -5.96 -7.57
CA LYS A 253 34.28 -5.63 -8.05
C LYS A 253 34.63 -6.31 -9.38
N ALA A 254 34.07 -7.49 -9.65
CA ALA A 254 34.29 -8.22 -10.89
C ALA A 254 33.58 -7.59 -12.10
N MET A 255 32.66 -6.64 -11.90
CA MET A 255 32.02 -5.89 -12.98
C MET A 255 33.00 -4.83 -13.50
N ALA A 256 33.64 -5.08 -14.63
CA ALA A 256 34.58 -4.21 -15.34
C ALA A 256 33.87 -3.02 -16.04
N ASP A 257 34.65 -2.01 -16.42
CA ASP A 257 34.09 -0.85 -17.12
C ASP A 257 33.57 -1.28 -18.49
N GLY A 258 32.35 -0.86 -18.85
CA GLY A 258 31.71 -1.27 -20.09
C GLY A 258 30.97 -2.60 -20.04
N ASP A 259 31.01 -3.33 -18.92
CA ASP A 259 30.23 -4.54 -18.77
C ASP A 259 28.73 -4.29 -18.84
N THR A 260 28.01 -5.20 -19.49
CA THR A 260 26.56 -5.25 -19.40
C THR A 260 26.15 -5.93 -18.09
N VAL A 261 25.38 -5.21 -17.28
CA VAL A 261 24.76 -5.72 -16.05
C VAL A 261 23.26 -5.85 -16.28
N LYS A 262 22.75 -7.07 -16.18
CA LYS A 262 21.30 -7.36 -16.29
C LYS A 262 20.69 -7.27 -14.91
N LEU A 263 19.60 -6.54 -14.73
CA LEU A 263 18.92 -6.37 -13.46
C LEU A 263 17.46 -6.78 -13.59
N LEU A 264 17.02 -7.68 -12.72
CA LEU A 264 15.62 -8.06 -12.55
C LEU A 264 15.17 -7.63 -11.16
N LEU A 265 14.09 -6.86 -11.09
CA LEU A 265 13.44 -6.47 -9.84
C LEU A 265 12.02 -7.05 -9.82
N ALA A 266 11.74 -7.94 -8.88
CA ALA A 266 10.46 -8.63 -8.76
C ALA A 266 9.98 -8.70 -7.30
N THR A 267 8.75 -9.16 -7.10
CA THR A 267 8.24 -9.51 -5.76
C THR A 267 8.28 -11.02 -5.52
N LEU A 268 8.41 -11.46 -4.27
CA LEU A 268 8.05 -12.81 -3.85
C LEU A 268 6.95 -12.72 -2.77
N PRO A 269 5.76 -13.32 -2.96
CA PRO A 269 5.33 -14.06 -4.14
C PRO A 269 5.23 -13.17 -5.38
N HIS A 270 5.41 -13.77 -6.56
CA HIS A 270 5.28 -13.06 -7.83
C HIS A 270 3.81 -12.72 -8.11
N LEU A 271 3.55 -11.48 -8.49
CA LEU A 271 2.24 -11.09 -9.01
C LEU A 271 2.09 -11.53 -10.48
N PRO A 272 0.88 -11.87 -10.95
CA PRO A 272 0.69 -12.31 -12.32
C PRO A 272 0.95 -11.19 -13.34
N GLY A 273 1.52 -11.54 -14.50
CA GLY A 273 1.62 -10.70 -15.69
C GLY A 273 3.02 -10.20 -16.02
N ALA A 274 3.78 -9.72 -15.03
CA ALA A 274 5.15 -9.24 -15.19
C ALA A 274 5.92 -9.40 -13.86
N ALA A 275 7.25 -9.36 -13.90
CA ALA A 275 8.07 -9.49 -12.69
C ALA A 275 7.86 -8.33 -11.70
N ALA A 276 7.78 -7.09 -12.19
CA ALA A 276 7.46 -5.93 -11.38
C ALA A 276 5.94 -5.65 -11.41
N PRO A 277 5.29 -5.50 -10.25
CA PRO A 277 3.89 -5.09 -10.20
C PRO A 277 3.70 -3.61 -10.56
N SER A 278 2.49 -3.22 -10.97
CA SER A 278 2.17 -1.82 -11.25
C SER A 278 2.15 -0.97 -9.98
N LEU A 279 1.70 -1.55 -8.87
CA LEU A 279 1.64 -0.89 -7.57
C LEU A 279 1.95 -1.88 -6.46
N VAL A 280 2.75 -1.47 -5.48
CA VAL A 280 2.86 -2.08 -4.15
C VAL A 280 2.97 -0.96 -3.15
N ILE A 281 2.09 -0.96 -2.16
CA ILE A 281 2.12 -0.08 -1.00
C ILE A 281 1.84 -0.91 0.24
N GLY A 282 2.39 -0.52 1.37
CA GLY A 282 2.22 -1.19 2.63
C GLY A 282 0.91 -0.84 3.32
N GLY A 283 0.86 -1.31 4.56
CA GLY A 283 -0.23 -1.23 5.52
C GLY A 283 0.16 -2.11 6.69
N TRP A 284 -0.62 -2.07 7.76
CA TRP A 284 -0.35 -2.88 8.93
C TRP A 284 -1.51 -2.84 9.93
N PRO A 285 -2.06 -3.98 10.39
CA PRO A 285 -1.90 -5.33 9.83
C PRO A 285 -2.95 -5.65 8.77
N ARG A 286 -2.84 -6.83 8.13
CA ARG A 286 -3.96 -7.43 7.40
C ARG A 286 -5.08 -7.79 8.37
N ILE A 287 -6.31 -7.44 8.01
CA ILE A 287 -7.49 -7.61 8.87
C ILE A 287 -8.45 -8.67 8.36
N LEU A 288 -8.50 -8.89 7.04
CA LEU A 288 -9.23 -10.00 6.42
C LEU A 288 -8.31 -10.80 5.50
N ARG A 289 -8.40 -12.12 5.61
CA ARG A 289 -7.80 -13.07 4.67
C ARG A 289 -8.83 -14.10 4.25
N ASN A 290 -9.14 -14.13 2.95
CA ASN A 290 -10.13 -15.06 2.41
C ASN A 290 -11.49 -15.01 3.13
N GLY A 291 -11.99 -13.80 3.42
CA GLY A 291 -13.25 -13.53 4.11
C GLY A 291 -13.22 -13.82 5.62
N ILE A 292 -12.09 -14.32 6.13
CA ILE A 292 -11.89 -14.65 7.55
C ILE A 292 -11.24 -13.44 8.24
N ASP A 293 -11.79 -13.08 9.40
CA ASP A 293 -11.18 -12.12 10.32
C ASP A 293 -9.94 -12.76 10.95
N ILE A 294 -8.79 -12.13 10.74
CA ILE A 294 -7.48 -12.60 11.25
C ILE A 294 -6.88 -11.60 12.25
N THR A 295 -7.66 -10.65 12.76
CA THR A 295 -7.17 -9.58 13.64
C THR A 295 -6.60 -10.10 14.95
N ALA A 296 -7.08 -11.26 15.42
CA ALA A 296 -6.55 -11.94 16.60
C ALA A 296 -5.11 -12.46 16.41
N ASP A 297 -4.71 -12.76 15.17
CA ASP A 297 -3.37 -13.26 14.85
C ASP A 297 -2.36 -12.12 14.65
N ALA A 298 -2.83 -10.89 14.36
CA ALA A 298 -1.97 -9.77 13.99
C ALA A 298 -0.80 -9.48 14.97
N PRO A 299 -0.97 -9.61 16.30
CA PRO A 299 0.16 -9.48 17.23
C PRO A 299 1.24 -10.55 17.06
N SER A 300 0.88 -11.78 16.71
CA SER A 300 1.81 -12.91 16.61
C SER A 300 2.39 -13.13 15.21
N VAL A 301 1.70 -12.63 14.17
CA VAL A 301 2.17 -12.74 12.78
C VAL A 301 2.79 -11.46 12.26
N GLU A 302 2.30 -10.29 12.64
CA GLU A 302 2.73 -8.98 12.13
C GLU A 302 3.27 -8.06 13.24
N GLY A 303 3.42 -8.54 14.48
CA GLY A 303 3.93 -7.71 15.57
C GLY A 303 3.02 -6.56 15.99
N THR A 304 1.73 -6.62 15.63
CA THR A 304 0.78 -5.54 15.97
C THR A 304 0.63 -5.36 17.48
N LEU A 305 0.83 -4.13 17.94
CA LEU A 305 0.70 -3.77 19.35
C LEU A 305 -0.76 -3.80 19.81
N SER A 306 -1.04 -4.32 21.02
CA SER A 306 -2.39 -4.31 21.61
C SER A 306 -3.07 -2.94 21.59
N ARG A 307 -2.32 -1.86 21.86
CA ARG A 307 -2.85 -0.49 21.78
C ARG A 307 -3.36 -0.07 20.40
N ASN A 308 -2.81 -0.68 19.34
CA ASN A 308 -3.22 -0.44 17.97
C ASN A 308 -4.32 -1.43 17.56
N ALA A 309 -4.35 -2.64 18.13
CA ALA A 309 -5.33 -3.66 17.78
C ALA A 309 -6.67 -3.51 18.54
N GLU A 310 -6.59 -3.39 19.86
CA GLU A 310 -7.71 -3.56 20.79
C GLU A 310 -8.42 -2.26 21.14
N MET A 311 -7.75 -1.12 21.00
CA MET A 311 -8.37 0.20 21.23
C MET A 311 -9.03 0.75 19.98
N ARG A 312 -10.09 1.53 20.17
CA ARG A 312 -10.74 2.28 19.10
C ARG A 312 -9.89 3.48 18.69
N HIS A 313 -9.61 3.58 17.39
CA HIS A 313 -8.94 4.72 16.76
C HIS A 313 -9.66 5.09 15.47
N PRO A 314 -9.48 6.32 14.95
CA PRO A 314 -9.72 6.58 13.54
C PRO A 314 -8.93 5.57 12.70
N ARG A 315 -9.53 5.03 11.64
CA ARG A 315 -8.90 4.03 10.77
C ARG A 315 -9.05 4.40 9.32
N THR A 316 -8.05 4.02 8.54
CA THR A 316 -8.12 3.94 7.08
C THR A 316 -7.90 2.49 6.68
N ALA A 317 -8.62 2.01 5.67
CA ALA A 317 -8.46 0.66 5.16
C ALA A 317 -8.67 0.58 3.65
N VAL A 318 -8.05 -0.43 3.06
CA VAL A 318 -8.33 -0.87 1.69
C VAL A 318 -8.79 -2.32 1.72
N GLY A 319 -9.75 -2.69 0.89
CA GLY A 319 -10.14 -4.07 0.68
C GLY A 319 -10.70 -4.32 -0.70
N PHE A 320 -10.86 -5.59 -1.07
CA PHE A 320 -11.43 -5.97 -2.36
C PHE A 320 -12.28 -7.22 -2.29
N SER A 321 -13.23 -7.36 -3.23
CA SER A 321 -14.14 -8.51 -3.32
C SER A 321 -13.40 -9.80 -3.71
N ARG A 322 -14.04 -10.95 -3.48
CA ARG A 322 -13.43 -12.28 -3.71
C ARG A 322 -12.89 -12.50 -5.12
N ASP A 323 -13.55 -11.94 -6.11
CA ASP A 323 -13.18 -11.99 -7.52
C ASP A 323 -12.23 -10.87 -7.96
N SER A 324 -11.80 -10.01 -7.02
CA SER A 324 -10.92 -8.85 -7.24
C SER A 324 -11.50 -7.81 -8.21
N THR A 325 -12.82 -7.73 -8.34
CA THR A 325 -13.51 -6.80 -9.27
C THR A 325 -14.04 -5.55 -8.60
N THR A 326 -14.20 -5.54 -7.27
CA THR A 326 -14.64 -4.37 -6.50
C THR A 326 -13.56 -4.00 -5.48
N LEU A 327 -13.13 -2.73 -5.46
CA LEU A 327 -12.28 -2.15 -4.41
C LEU A 327 -13.13 -1.33 -3.43
N TYR A 328 -12.71 -1.32 -2.18
CA TYR A 328 -13.25 -0.50 -1.11
C TYR A 328 -12.11 0.33 -0.51
N LEU A 329 -12.22 1.66 -0.57
CA LEU A 329 -11.45 2.57 0.27
C LEU A 329 -12.35 3.02 1.41
N PHE A 330 -11.87 2.87 2.64
CA PHE A 330 -12.67 3.11 3.82
C PHE A 330 -11.92 3.99 4.80
N ALA A 331 -12.64 4.95 5.39
CA ALA A 331 -12.17 5.73 6.52
C ALA A 331 -13.26 5.80 7.59
N VAL A 332 -12.86 5.79 8.87
CA VAL A 332 -13.77 6.03 9.99
C VAL A 332 -13.14 7.07 10.91
N ASP A 333 -13.91 8.10 11.24
CA ASP A 333 -13.47 9.12 12.21
C ASP A 333 -13.35 8.50 13.61
N GLY A 334 -12.58 9.13 14.50
CA GLY A 334 -12.39 8.64 15.86
C GLY A 334 -11.96 9.75 16.82
N ARG A 335 -11.87 9.43 18.11
CA ARG A 335 -11.44 10.36 19.18
C ARG A 335 -12.33 11.60 19.28
N SER A 336 -13.62 11.45 18.98
CA SER A 336 -14.62 12.52 19.13
C SER A 336 -15.94 11.97 19.65
N GLU A 337 -16.81 12.84 20.16
CA GLU A 337 -18.14 12.45 20.65
C GLU A 337 -19.02 11.84 19.54
N ASN A 338 -18.85 12.31 18.30
CA ASN A 338 -19.64 11.87 17.15
C ASN A 338 -19.11 10.58 16.49
N SER A 339 -17.85 10.22 16.75
CA SER A 339 -17.25 8.99 16.26
C SER A 339 -16.13 8.53 17.19
N GLY A 340 -16.30 7.37 17.80
CA GLY A 340 -15.32 6.76 18.71
C GLY A 340 -14.14 6.11 17.98
N GLY A 341 -14.29 5.83 16.68
CA GLY A 341 -13.36 5.00 15.91
C GLY A 341 -13.64 3.52 16.06
N MET A 342 -12.76 2.69 15.50
CA MET A 342 -12.90 1.24 15.49
C MET A 342 -11.68 0.53 16.06
N THR A 343 -11.90 -0.58 16.77
CA THR A 343 -10.87 -1.61 16.97
C THR A 343 -10.57 -2.29 15.63
N LEU A 344 -9.48 -3.05 15.52
CA LEU A 344 -9.21 -3.77 14.28
C LEU A 344 -10.29 -4.82 13.98
N THR A 345 -10.83 -5.51 14.99
CA THR A 345 -11.92 -6.48 14.83
C THR A 345 -13.21 -5.81 14.35
N GLU A 346 -13.55 -4.62 14.85
CA GLU A 346 -14.69 -3.84 14.36
C GLU A 346 -14.49 -3.40 12.91
N LEU A 347 -13.27 -2.96 12.56
CA LEU A 347 -12.90 -2.61 11.19
C LEU A 347 -12.99 -3.82 10.24
N ALA A 348 -12.50 -4.99 10.66
CA ALA A 348 -12.59 -6.23 9.89
C ALA A 348 -14.05 -6.64 9.65
N ALA A 349 -14.88 -6.58 10.70
CA ALA A 349 -16.31 -6.86 10.60
C ALA A 349 -17.02 -5.89 9.65
N MET A 350 -16.67 -4.59 9.69
CA MET A 350 -17.21 -3.59 8.79
C MET A 350 -16.79 -3.85 7.34
N MET A 351 -15.48 -4.02 7.07
CA MET A 351 -14.98 -4.31 5.72
C MET A 351 -15.62 -5.56 5.13
N ARG A 352 -15.81 -6.61 5.94
CA ARG A 352 -16.52 -7.83 5.54
C ARG A 352 -17.98 -7.55 5.21
N THR A 353 -18.66 -6.73 6.00
CA THR A 353 -20.07 -6.32 5.76
C THR A 353 -20.21 -5.55 4.45
N LEU A 354 -19.21 -4.74 4.09
CA LEU A 354 -19.16 -4.01 2.81
C LEU A 354 -18.90 -4.92 1.60
N GLY A 355 -18.47 -6.16 1.83
CA GLY A 355 -18.19 -7.17 0.80
C GLY A 355 -16.70 -7.39 0.51
N ALA A 356 -15.79 -6.86 1.33
CA ALA A 356 -14.38 -7.17 1.22
C ALA A 356 -14.11 -8.63 1.61
N TRP A 357 -13.38 -9.34 0.75
CA TRP A 357 -12.86 -10.68 0.97
C TRP A 357 -11.46 -10.61 1.59
N ASP A 358 -10.64 -9.69 1.10
CA ASP A 358 -9.35 -9.35 1.67
C ASP A 358 -9.33 -7.86 2.01
N ALA A 359 -8.72 -7.52 3.14
CA ALA A 359 -8.63 -6.15 3.62
C ALA A 359 -7.39 -5.93 4.49
N LEU A 360 -6.81 -4.73 4.34
CA LEU A 360 -5.59 -4.27 5.00
C LEU A 360 -5.88 -2.95 5.71
N ASN A 361 -5.45 -2.85 6.96
CA ASN A 361 -5.46 -1.59 7.68
C ASN A 361 -4.30 -0.71 7.16
N PHE A 362 -4.60 0.52 6.79
CA PHE A 362 -3.63 1.56 6.51
C PHE A 362 -3.33 2.35 7.80
N ASP A 363 -2.37 3.28 7.73
CA ASP A 363 -2.07 4.14 8.88
C ASP A 363 -3.34 4.88 9.32
N GLY A 364 -3.54 4.97 10.63
CA GLY A 364 -4.77 5.43 11.25
C GLY A 364 -4.55 6.66 12.13
N GLY A 365 -5.42 6.84 13.11
CA GLY A 365 -5.33 7.98 14.03
C GLY A 365 -5.41 9.30 13.28
N GLY A 366 -4.51 10.23 13.61
CA GLY A 366 -4.46 11.55 12.98
C GLY A 366 -4.19 11.54 11.48
N SER A 367 -3.65 10.44 10.96
CA SER A 367 -3.38 10.27 9.53
C SER A 367 -4.66 9.99 8.73
N THR A 368 -5.73 9.49 9.37
CA THR A 368 -6.97 9.06 8.71
C THR A 368 -7.60 10.22 7.95
N THR A 369 -7.53 10.14 6.62
CA THR A 369 -8.04 11.17 5.73
C THR A 369 -8.71 10.55 4.52
N MET A 370 -9.93 10.99 4.21
CA MET A 370 -10.67 10.69 2.97
C MET A 370 -10.83 12.00 2.19
N VAL A 371 -10.38 12.01 0.95
CA VAL A 371 -10.50 13.15 0.03
C VAL A 371 -11.39 12.76 -1.13
N ILE A 372 -12.37 13.59 -1.47
CA ILE A 372 -13.26 13.43 -2.63
C ILE A 372 -13.26 14.73 -3.41
N ASP A 373 -12.98 14.67 -4.72
CA ASP A 373 -12.87 15.85 -5.59
C ASP A 373 -11.96 16.97 -5.02
N GLY A 374 -10.86 16.59 -4.38
CA GLY A 374 -9.91 17.52 -3.76
C GLY A 374 -10.32 18.08 -2.39
N ALA A 375 -11.50 17.73 -1.87
CA ALA A 375 -11.97 18.17 -0.55
C ALA A 375 -11.84 17.06 0.50
N VAL A 376 -11.33 17.41 1.69
CA VAL A 376 -11.33 16.49 2.85
C VAL A 376 -12.77 16.30 3.32
N MET A 377 -13.23 15.05 3.34
CA MET A 377 -14.61 14.70 3.68
C MET A 377 -14.80 14.30 5.13
N ASN A 378 -13.77 13.72 5.74
CA ASN A 378 -13.82 13.27 7.13
C ASN A 378 -13.36 14.36 8.10
N LYS A 379 -13.41 14.09 9.42
CA LYS A 379 -12.92 15.00 10.45
C LYS A 379 -11.58 14.49 11.00
N PRO A 380 -10.43 15.03 10.54
CA PRO A 380 -9.13 14.67 11.09
C PRO A 380 -9.09 14.79 12.61
N SER A 381 -8.50 13.79 13.28
CA SER A 381 -8.56 13.68 14.74
C SER A 381 -7.54 14.55 15.47
N ASP A 382 -6.50 15.02 14.78
CA ASP A 382 -5.47 15.84 15.40
C ASP A 382 -6.00 17.27 15.64
N PRO A 383 -5.66 17.90 16.77
CA PRO A 383 -6.12 19.28 17.06
C PRO A 383 -5.70 20.31 16.01
N THR A 384 -4.62 20.04 15.27
CA THR A 384 -4.09 20.90 14.20
C THR A 384 -4.73 20.62 12.83
N GLY A 385 -5.74 19.75 12.76
CA GLY A 385 -6.41 19.35 11.52
C GLY A 385 -5.72 18.17 10.83
N GLU A 386 -5.74 18.16 9.49
CA GLU A 386 -5.18 17.09 8.68
C GLU A 386 -3.66 16.95 8.91
N ARG A 387 -3.24 15.73 9.29
CA ARG A 387 -1.84 15.37 9.49
C ARG A 387 -1.12 15.19 8.15
N GLU A 388 0.13 15.59 8.10
CA GLU A 388 1.03 15.25 7.01
C GLU A 388 1.45 13.77 7.07
N VAL A 389 1.29 13.05 5.97
CA VAL A 389 1.54 11.61 5.84
C VAL A 389 2.63 11.33 4.80
N GLY A 390 3.17 10.11 4.78
CA GLY A 390 4.21 9.74 3.80
C GLY A 390 3.69 9.47 2.39
N ASN A 391 2.47 8.96 2.24
CA ASN A 391 1.84 8.71 0.93
C ASN A 391 0.30 8.58 1.00
N ALA A 392 -0.31 8.50 -0.18
CA ALA A 392 -1.75 8.31 -0.37
C ALA A 392 -2.05 7.33 -1.51
N LEU A 393 -3.19 6.63 -1.42
CA LEU A 393 -3.78 5.83 -2.50
C LEU A 393 -4.96 6.60 -3.11
N MET A 394 -4.97 6.71 -4.44
CA MET A 394 -5.92 7.51 -5.21
C MET A 394 -6.65 6.64 -6.24
N VAL A 395 -7.91 7.00 -6.48
CA VAL A 395 -8.70 6.57 -7.64
C VAL A 395 -8.72 7.73 -8.62
N VAL A 396 -8.19 7.51 -9.82
CA VAL A 396 -8.07 8.55 -10.85
C VAL A 396 -8.70 8.10 -12.16
N VAL A 397 -9.09 9.06 -12.99
CA VAL A 397 -9.58 8.77 -14.35
C VAL A 397 -8.39 8.48 -15.27
N LYS A 398 -8.45 7.37 -16.02
CA LYS A 398 -7.44 7.04 -17.02
C LYS A 398 -7.47 8.06 -18.17
N ARG A 399 -6.29 8.38 -18.68
CA ARG A 399 -6.15 9.19 -19.89
C ARG A 399 -6.04 8.31 -21.13
#